data_AF-A0A9D5S3M2-F1
#
_entry.id   AF-A0A9D5S3M2-F1
#
_cell.length_a   1.000
_cell.length_b   1.000
_cell.length_c   1.000
_cell.angle_alpha   90.00
_cell.angle_beta   90.00
_cell.angle_gamma   90.00
#
_symmetry.space_group_name_H-M   'P 1'
#
loop_
_entity.id
_entity.type
_entity.pdbx_description
1 polymer ?
#
loop_
_entity_poly.entity_id
_entity_poly.type
_entity_poly.pdbx_seq_one_letter_code
_entity_poly.pdbx_strand_id
1 'polypeptide(L)'
;MKQLKIWSMLMLMVMIIPTKVYSQEVDIDERDLVGSWNRVEAQGTFDGYPYVSGPVAMRFKDATSQYGDSTAVLYYYNNDNQLTKYGACDYFISKNNTLHFISSGSYRYSTRFKIKSYDGNKLTLETFSGNGTLVLSKVVPSSVSAPQRENIPDDKYYTIDGKQLPSAPSHGVYINNKKKYIK
;
A
#
# COMPACT_ATOMS: atom_id res chain seq x y z
N MET A 1 34.99 -68.13 -7.41
CA MET A 1 33.57 -67.71 -7.29
C MET A 1 33.35 -67.04 -5.94
N LYS A 2 33.09 -65.73 -5.92
CA LYS A 2 32.00 -65.05 -5.19
C LYS A 2 32.27 -63.54 -5.21
N GLN A 3 31.48 -62.83 -6.00
CA GLN A 3 31.47 -61.38 -6.10
C GLN A 3 30.82 -60.78 -4.86
N LEU A 4 31.44 -59.77 -4.25
CA LEU A 4 30.86 -58.99 -3.16
C LEU A 4 30.27 -57.69 -3.73
N LYS A 5 28.95 -57.55 -3.56
CA LYS A 5 28.10 -56.51 -4.12
C LYS A 5 28.39 -55.14 -3.52
N ILE A 6 28.62 -54.17 -4.41
CA ILE A 6 28.67 -52.73 -4.11
C ILE A 6 27.25 -52.25 -3.80
N TRP A 7 27.03 -51.72 -2.59
CA TRP A 7 25.81 -51.01 -2.24
C TRP A 7 25.98 -49.53 -2.58
N SER A 8 25.41 -49.11 -3.71
CA SER A 8 25.25 -47.70 -4.06
C SER A 8 24.11 -47.12 -3.23
N MET A 9 24.46 -46.41 -2.16
CA MET A 9 23.54 -45.60 -1.37
C MET A 9 23.19 -44.35 -2.20
N LEU A 10 22.04 -44.39 -2.87
CA LEU A 10 21.52 -43.28 -3.67
C LEU A 10 21.09 -42.16 -2.71
N MET A 11 21.96 -41.18 -2.49
CA MET A 11 21.66 -39.98 -1.72
C MET A 11 20.69 -39.11 -2.53
N LEU A 12 19.41 -39.14 -2.16
CA LEU A 12 18.36 -38.32 -2.77
C LEU A 12 18.59 -36.85 -2.36
N MET A 13 19.33 -36.13 -3.20
CA MET A 13 19.56 -34.69 -3.04
C MET A 13 18.27 -33.95 -3.43
N VAL A 14 17.46 -33.58 -2.43
CA VAL A 14 16.29 -32.72 -2.63
C VAL A 14 16.80 -31.33 -3.02
N MET A 15 16.76 -31.01 -4.32
CA MET A 15 16.93 -29.65 -4.80
C MET A 15 15.75 -28.81 -4.31
N ILE A 16 16.00 -28.03 -3.26
CA ILE A 16 15.12 -26.94 -2.86
C ILE A 16 15.23 -25.89 -3.98
N ILE A 17 14.30 -25.90 -4.92
CA ILE A 17 14.15 -24.81 -5.88
C ILE A 17 13.66 -23.61 -5.06
N PRO A 18 14.42 -22.51 -4.91
CA PRO A 18 13.90 -21.32 -4.26
C PRO A 18 12.74 -20.82 -5.13
N THR A 19 11.51 -20.98 -4.62
CA THR A 19 10.36 -20.34 -5.23
C THR A 19 10.60 -18.84 -5.14
N LYS A 20 10.73 -18.19 -6.30
CA LYS A 20 10.65 -16.74 -6.37
C LYS A 20 9.28 -16.37 -5.80
N VAL A 21 9.26 -15.86 -4.58
CA VAL A 21 8.09 -15.23 -4.00
C VAL A 21 7.84 -14.00 -4.87
N TYR A 22 6.99 -14.17 -5.90
CA TYR A 22 6.41 -13.06 -6.59
C TYR A 22 5.52 -12.37 -5.56
N SER A 23 6.00 -11.27 -4.99
CA SER A 23 5.17 -10.35 -4.23
C SER A 23 3.99 -10.00 -5.10
N GLN A 24 2.81 -10.50 -4.76
CA GLN A 24 1.58 -10.12 -5.44
C GLN A 24 1.45 -8.59 -5.27
N GLU A 25 1.46 -7.84 -6.37
CA GLU A 25 1.14 -6.41 -6.31
C GLU A 25 -0.29 -6.30 -5.76
N VAL A 26 -0.44 -5.47 -4.72
CA VAL A 26 -1.75 -5.19 -4.15
C VAL A 26 -2.34 -4.16 -5.09
N ASP A 27 -3.46 -4.49 -5.73
CA ASP A 27 -4.15 -3.57 -6.64
C ASP A 27 -4.83 -2.45 -5.82
N ILE A 28 -4.05 -1.42 -5.50
CA ILE A 28 -4.45 -0.27 -4.68
C ILE A 28 -3.90 1.03 -5.25
N ASP A 29 -4.73 2.06 -5.25
CA ASP A 29 -4.42 3.44 -5.66
C ASP A 29 -4.58 4.39 -4.45
N GLU A 30 -3.93 5.55 -4.48
CA GLU A 30 -3.96 6.53 -3.38
C GLU A 30 -5.40 6.94 -3.02
N ARG A 31 -6.30 7.01 -4.01
CA ARG A 31 -7.72 7.36 -3.79
C ARG A 31 -8.44 6.33 -2.92
N ASP A 32 -8.01 5.07 -2.94
CA ASP A 32 -8.60 4.00 -2.13
C ASP A 32 -8.31 4.19 -0.62
N LEU A 33 -7.23 4.91 -0.30
CA LEU A 33 -6.81 5.24 1.05
C LEU A 33 -7.53 6.45 1.65
N VAL A 34 -8.17 7.30 0.83
CA VAL A 34 -8.86 8.50 1.29
C VAL A 34 -9.86 8.16 2.40
N GLY A 35 -9.80 8.94 3.50
CA GLY A 35 -10.60 8.77 4.70
C GLY A 35 -9.77 8.69 5.98
N SER A 36 -10.44 8.36 7.07
CA SER A 36 -9.82 8.18 8.39
C SER A 36 -9.65 6.70 8.70
N TRP A 37 -8.57 6.36 9.39
CA TRP A 37 -8.17 5.00 9.72
C TRP A 37 -7.72 4.93 11.17
N ASN A 38 -8.25 3.98 11.93
CA ASN A 38 -7.87 3.75 13.32
C ASN A 38 -6.99 2.50 13.45
N ARG A 39 -5.97 2.57 14.30
CA ARG A 39 -5.14 1.42 14.65
C ARG A 39 -5.98 0.36 15.35
N VAL A 40 -5.92 -0.84 14.80
CA VAL A 40 -6.41 -2.08 15.43
C VAL A 40 -5.28 -2.74 16.20
N GLU A 41 -4.11 -2.82 15.58
CA GLU A 41 -2.96 -3.54 16.11
C GLU A 41 -1.65 -2.91 15.63
N ALA A 42 -0.62 -2.92 16.48
CA ALA A 42 0.76 -2.64 16.10
C ALA A 42 1.70 -3.61 16.81
N GLN A 43 2.67 -4.15 16.07
CA GLN A 43 3.69 -5.05 16.58
C GLN A 43 5.07 -4.66 16.05
N GLY A 44 6.11 -4.97 16.81
CA GLY A 44 7.51 -4.73 16.42
C GLY A 44 7.95 -3.27 16.55
N THR A 45 9.02 -2.93 15.85
CA THR A 45 9.68 -1.62 15.96
C THR A 45 9.36 -0.73 14.78
N PHE A 46 9.00 0.52 15.09
CA PHE A 46 8.74 1.56 14.11
C PHE A 46 9.97 2.46 14.00
N ASP A 47 10.96 2.01 13.23
CA ASP A 47 12.16 2.80 12.99
C ASP A 47 11.80 4.03 12.14
N GLY A 48 11.79 5.19 12.76
CA GLY A 48 11.48 6.46 12.11
C GLY A 48 10.87 7.44 13.11
N TYR A 49 11.50 8.61 13.23
CA TYR A 49 10.92 9.70 14.00
C TYR A 49 9.56 10.10 13.39
N PRO A 50 8.51 10.32 14.19
CA PRO A 50 8.45 10.36 15.67
C PRO A 50 7.78 9.13 16.33
N TYR A 51 7.85 7.91 15.79
CA TYR A 51 7.01 6.80 16.24
C TYR A 51 7.75 5.76 17.08
N VAL A 52 7.60 5.75 18.41
CA VAL A 52 8.16 4.67 19.24
C VAL A 52 7.30 3.39 19.14
N SER A 53 5.98 3.53 18.95
CA SER A 53 5.01 2.42 18.94
C SER A 53 4.13 2.38 17.68
N GLY A 54 4.52 3.11 16.63
CA GLY A 54 3.71 3.31 15.43
C GLY A 54 2.53 4.28 15.65
N PRO A 55 1.91 4.76 14.56
CA PRO A 55 0.77 5.66 14.64
C PRO A 55 -0.50 4.96 15.14
N VAL A 56 -1.31 5.70 15.90
CA VAL A 56 -2.59 5.25 16.46
C VAL A 56 -3.77 5.49 15.52
N ALA A 57 -3.62 6.44 14.60
CA ALA A 57 -4.58 6.71 13.53
C ALA A 57 -3.88 7.36 12.34
N MET A 58 -4.48 7.23 11.17
CA MET A 58 -4.07 7.92 9.96
C MET A 58 -5.28 8.56 9.30
N ARG A 59 -5.09 9.71 8.66
CA ARG A 59 -6.09 10.32 7.81
C ARG A 59 -5.46 10.70 6.48
N PHE A 60 -6.08 10.29 5.39
CA PHE A 60 -5.70 10.62 4.03
C PHE A 60 -6.80 11.48 3.40
N LYS A 61 -6.39 12.55 2.72
CA LYS A 61 -7.25 13.44 1.94
C LYS A 61 -6.93 13.26 0.46
N ASP A 62 -7.88 13.63 -0.38
CA ASP A 62 -7.60 13.86 -1.79
C ASP A 62 -6.65 15.07 -1.96
N ALA A 63 -5.81 15.05 -2.98
CA ALA A 63 -4.74 16.02 -3.25
C ALA A 63 -5.26 17.45 -3.58
N THR A 64 -6.58 17.66 -3.56
CA THR A 64 -7.23 18.96 -3.83
C THR A 64 -7.17 19.94 -2.64
N SER A 65 -6.46 19.62 -1.56
CA SER A 65 -6.44 20.49 -0.39
C SER A 65 -5.66 21.79 -0.64
N GLN A 66 -6.21 22.91 -0.17
CA GLN A 66 -5.63 24.25 -0.29
C GLN A 66 -4.19 24.30 0.27
N TYR A 67 -3.40 25.22 -0.28
CA TYR A 67 -2.01 25.46 0.09
C TYR A 67 -1.85 25.59 1.61
N GLY A 68 -1.06 24.71 2.24
CA GLY A 68 -0.80 24.68 3.68
C GLY A 68 -1.52 23.59 4.47
N ASP A 69 -2.45 22.87 3.85
CA ASP A 69 -3.14 21.74 4.50
C ASP A 69 -2.42 20.42 4.24
N SER A 70 -2.25 19.59 5.27
CA SER A 70 -1.67 18.24 5.10
C SER A 70 -2.64 17.31 4.37
N THR A 71 -2.18 16.69 3.29
CA THR A 71 -2.93 15.66 2.52
C THR A 71 -2.93 14.32 3.25
N ALA A 72 -1.95 14.06 4.12
CA ALA A 72 -2.02 12.97 5.08
C ALA A 72 -1.60 13.40 6.48
N VAL A 73 -2.23 12.81 7.50
CA VAL A 73 -1.93 13.07 8.91
C VAL A 73 -1.79 11.75 9.64
N LEU A 74 -0.68 11.58 10.35
CA LEU A 74 -0.42 10.44 11.23
C LEU A 74 -0.54 10.93 12.68
N TYR A 75 -1.36 10.26 13.47
CA TYR A 75 -1.52 10.54 14.89
C TYR A 75 -0.72 9.53 15.71
N TYR A 76 -0.04 9.97 16.77
CA TYR A 76 0.79 9.11 17.61
C TYR A 76 0.95 9.70 19.01
N TYR A 77 1.35 8.88 19.98
CA TYR A 77 1.75 9.36 21.30
C TYR A 77 3.25 9.66 21.31
N ASN A 78 3.62 10.86 21.75
CA ASN A 78 5.02 11.23 21.95
C ASN A 78 5.59 10.59 23.24
N ASN A 79 6.85 10.89 23.56
CA ASN A 79 7.52 10.36 24.77
C ASN A 79 6.85 10.80 26.08
N ASP A 80 6.10 11.90 26.06
CA ASP A 80 5.34 12.43 27.20
C ASP A 80 3.90 11.86 27.25
N ASN A 81 3.61 10.84 26.44
CA ASN A 81 2.29 10.24 26.28
C ASN A 81 1.18 11.21 25.84
N GLN A 82 1.56 12.29 25.15
CA GLN A 82 0.62 13.26 24.58
C GLN A 82 0.29 12.91 23.13
N LEU A 83 -1.00 12.96 22.78
CA LEU A 83 -1.45 12.75 21.41
C LEU A 83 -0.95 13.90 20.53
N THR A 84 -0.04 13.58 19.62
CA THR A 84 0.57 14.49 18.66
C THR A 84 0.25 14.04 17.24
N LYS A 85 0.47 14.92 16.27
CA LYS A 85 0.29 14.63 14.85
C LYS A 85 1.52 14.99 14.04
N TYR A 86 1.79 14.17 13.03
CA TYR A 86 2.72 14.44 11.95
C TYR A 86 1.91 14.68 10.67
N GLY A 87 2.06 15.87 10.10
CA GLY A 87 1.41 16.24 8.85
C GLY A 87 2.35 16.03 7.67
N ALA A 88 1.90 15.25 6.69
CA ALA A 88 2.55 15.12 5.39
C ALA A 88 1.88 16.08 4.40
N CYS A 89 2.68 16.83 3.63
CA CYS A 89 2.16 17.66 2.55
C CYS A 89 1.69 16.83 1.36
N ASP A 90 2.25 15.63 1.17
CA ASP A 90 1.84 14.70 0.13
C ASP A 90 2.01 13.24 0.55
N TYR A 91 1.29 12.34 -0.11
CA TYR A 91 1.51 10.89 -0.03
C TYR A 91 1.26 10.23 -1.38
N PHE A 92 2.01 9.17 -1.67
CA PHE A 92 1.83 8.41 -2.90
C PHE A 92 2.24 6.95 -2.73
N ILE A 93 1.73 6.08 -3.59
CA ILE A 93 2.05 4.66 -3.66
C ILE A 93 2.96 4.45 -4.87
N SER A 94 4.20 4.02 -4.62
CA SER A 94 5.12 3.63 -5.68
C SER A 94 5.07 2.12 -5.94
N LYS A 95 5.80 1.70 -6.98
CA LYS A 95 6.07 0.28 -7.28
C LYS A 95 6.42 -0.53 -6.03
N ASN A 96 6.01 -1.81 -6.02
CA ASN A 96 6.12 -2.73 -4.88
C ASN A 96 5.28 -2.28 -3.67
N ASN A 97 4.12 -1.67 -3.92
CA ASN A 97 3.14 -1.21 -2.94
C ASN A 97 3.76 -0.39 -1.80
N THR A 98 4.71 0.50 -2.11
CA THR A 98 5.35 1.31 -1.08
C THR A 98 4.58 2.61 -0.92
N LEU A 99 4.00 2.83 0.25
CA LEU A 99 3.35 4.07 0.64
C LEU A 99 4.41 5.05 1.17
N HIS A 100 4.50 6.22 0.55
CA HIS A 100 5.41 7.30 0.92
C HIS A 100 4.63 8.45 1.53
N PHE A 101 5.19 9.06 2.58
CA PHE A 101 4.73 10.32 3.15
C PHE A 101 5.80 11.39 2.94
N ILE A 102 5.41 12.53 2.39
CA ILE A 102 6.31 13.66 2.11
C ILE A 102 6.09 14.73 3.19
N SER A 103 7.13 15.03 3.97
CA SER A 103 7.14 16.14 4.93
C SER A 103 7.26 17.49 4.23
N SER A 104 6.54 18.51 4.71
CA SER A 104 6.84 19.91 4.43
C SER A 104 7.90 20.45 5.39
N GLY A 105 8.90 21.17 4.86
CA GLY A 105 9.87 21.94 5.66
C GLY A 105 11.34 21.50 5.48
N SER A 106 12.22 22.11 6.27
CA SER A 106 13.69 21.94 6.21
C SER A 106 14.14 20.51 6.55
N TYR A 107 13.31 19.78 7.29
CA TYR A 107 13.55 18.38 7.63
C TYR A 107 12.69 17.48 6.76
N ARG A 108 13.27 17.05 5.63
CA ARG A 108 12.66 16.13 4.66
C ARG A 108 12.63 14.70 5.21
N TYR A 109 11.95 14.49 6.33
CA TYR A 109 11.65 13.15 6.79
C TYR A 109 10.62 12.56 5.83
N SER A 110 11.00 11.50 5.12
CA SER A 110 10.05 10.69 4.35
C SER A 110 9.81 9.41 5.13
N THR A 111 8.58 9.23 5.60
CA THR A 111 8.17 7.97 6.22
C THR A 111 7.68 7.05 5.11
N ARG A 112 8.06 5.77 5.18
CA ARG A 112 7.67 4.77 4.18
C ARG A 112 7.14 3.51 4.86
N PHE A 113 6.10 2.94 4.25
CA PHE A 113 5.57 1.63 4.61
C PHE A 113 5.40 0.77 3.36
N LYS A 114 5.51 -0.54 3.50
CA LYS A 114 5.03 -1.49 2.50
C LYS A 114 3.59 -1.83 2.81
N ILE A 115 2.70 -1.72 1.84
CA ILE A 115 1.33 -2.20 1.93
C ILE A 115 1.37 -3.72 1.73
N LYS A 116 1.03 -4.47 2.79
CA LYS A 116 1.01 -5.93 2.79
C LYS A 116 -0.34 -6.48 2.33
N SER A 117 -1.42 -5.81 2.72
CA SER A 117 -2.77 -6.15 2.28
C SER A 117 -3.71 -4.96 2.41
N TYR A 118 -4.74 -4.96 1.56
CA TYR A 118 -5.85 -4.01 1.57
C TYR A 118 -7.12 -4.71 1.08
N ASP A 119 -8.24 -4.50 1.76
CA ASP A 119 -9.54 -5.07 1.37
C ASP A 119 -10.67 -4.02 1.26
N GLY A 120 -10.35 -2.73 1.34
CA GLY A 120 -11.32 -1.64 1.39
C GLY A 120 -11.54 -1.06 2.78
N ASN A 121 -11.60 -1.92 3.80
CA ASN A 121 -11.91 -1.55 5.19
C ASN A 121 -10.76 -1.84 6.16
N LYS A 122 -9.80 -2.65 5.75
CA LYS A 122 -8.61 -3.02 6.50
C LYS A 122 -7.38 -2.75 5.65
N LEU A 123 -6.37 -2.18 6.29
CA LEU A 123 -5.07 -1.89 5.69
C LEU A 123 -3.99 -2.45 6.61
N THR A 124 -3.12 -3.30 6.07
CA THR A 124 -1.94 -3.79 6.79
C THR A 124 -0.69 -3.18 6.18
N LEU A 125 0.06 -2.47 7.01
CA LEU A 125 1.31 -1.81 6.68
C LEU A 125 2.46 -2.51 7.40
N GLU A 126 3.58 -2.66 6.71
CA GLU A 126 4.87 -3.06 7.29
C GLU A 126 5.81 -1.87 7.21
N THR A 127 6.63 -1.64 8.24
CA THR A 127 7.68 -0.63 8.18
C THR A 127 8.62 -0.93 7.02
N PHE A 128 9.21 0.08 6.40
CA PHE A 128 10.09 -0.16 5.25
C PHE A 128 11.29 -1.06 5.59
N SER A 129 11.75 -1.03 6.85
CA SER A 129 12.79 -1.93 7.40
C SER A 129 12.32 -3.37 7.59
N GLY A 130 11.01 -3.64 7.64
CA GLY A 130 10.45 -4.96 7.91
C GLY A 130 10.31 -5.30 9.39
N ASN A 131 10.66 -4.37 10.29
CA ASN A 131 10.73 -4.62 11.74
C ASN A 131 9.41 -4.42 12.48
N GLY A 132 8.41 -3.80 11.84
CA GLY A 132 7.15 -3.46 12.47
C GLY A 132 5.96 -3.66 11.54
N THR A 133 4.82 -4.04 12.11
CA THR A 133 3.55 -4.22 11.39
C THR A 133 2.47 -3.39 12.06
N LEU A 134 1.65 -2.72 11.26
CA LEU A 134 0.52 -1.92 11.68
C LEU A 134 -0.74 -2.38 10.94
N VAL A 135 -1.80 -2.65 11.69
CA VAL A 135 -3.12 -2.98 11.16
C VAL A 135 -4.06 -1.82 11.46
N LEU A 136 -4.70 -1.31 10.41
CA LEU A 136 -5.61 -0.20 10.45
C LEU A 136 -7.00 -0.64 9.97
N SER A 137 -8.04 -0.04 10.55
CA SER A 137 -9.43 -0.17 10.12
C SER A 137 -9.97 1.18 9.64
N LYS A 138 -10.68 1.18 8.52
CA LYS A 138 -11.27 2.39 7.95
C LYS A 138 -12.44 2.83 8.83
N VAL A 139 -12.45 4.09 9.21
CA VAL A 139 -13.58 4.71 9.91
C VAL A 139 -14.63 5.03 8.85
N VAL A 140 -15.65 4.19 8.77
CA VAL A 140 -16.82 4.43 7.92
C VAL A 140 -17.81 5.27 8.74
N PRO A 141 -18.12 6.51 8.34
CA PRO A 141 -19.21 7.26 8.97
C PRO A 141 -20.50 6.46 8.81
N SER A 142 -21.34 6.43 9.83
CA SER A 142 -22.63 5.71 9.84
C SER A 142 -23.62 6.15 8.75
N SER A 143 -23.28 7.14 7.92
CA SER A 143 -24.15 7.75 6.92
C SER A 143 -23.51 7.95 5.54
N VAL A 144 -22.32 7.39 5.27
CA VAL A 144 -21.68 7.54 3.95
C VAL A 144 -21.34 6.16 3.38
N SER A 145 -22.12 5.73 2.40
CA SER A 145 -21.79 4.57 1.57
C SER A 145 -20.43 4.80 0.93
N ALA A 146 -19.52 3.83 1.03
CA ALA A 146 -18.27 3.88 0.28
C ALA A 146 -18.60 4.10 -1.21
N PRO A 147 -17.83 4.93 -1.95
CA PRO A 147 -17.99 5.05 -3.38
C PRO A 147 -17.87 3.66 -3.98
N GLN A 148 -18.99 3.13 -4.48
CA GLN A 148 -19.01 1.87 -5.20
C GLN A 148 -18.20 2.11 -6.48
N ARG A 149 -17.08 1.40 -6.66
CA ARG A 149 -16.46 1.30 -7.98
C ARG A 149 -17.50 0.68 -8.90
N GLU A 150 -17.95 1.43 -9.90
CA GLU A 150 -18.76 0.83 -10.96
C GLU A 150 -17.97 -0.34 -11.57
N ASN A 151 -18.63 -1.48 -11.73
CA ASN A 151 -18.08 -2.60 -12.49
C ASN A 151 -18.00 -2.16 -13.96
N ILE A 152 -16.85 -1.62 -14.34
CA ILE A 152 -16.54 -1.28 -15.73
C ILE A 152 -16.30 -2.60 -16.48
N PRO A 153 -17.11 -2.95 -17.49
CA PRO A 153 -16.91 -4.12 -18.33
C PRO A 153 -15.52 -4.13 -19.00
N ASP A 154 -14.89 -5.30 -19.04
CA ASP A 154 -13.51 -5.48 -19.55
C ASP A 154 -13.34 -5.14 -21.05
N ASP A 155 -14.44 -5.13 -21.80
CA ASP A 155 -14.51 -4.88 -23.23
C ASP A 155 -14.65 -3.39 -23.61
N LYS A 156 -14.71 -2.49 -22.61
CA LYS A 156 -14.92 -1.06 -22.85
C LYS A 156 -13.63 -0.24 -22.72
N TYR A 157 -13.54 0.78 -23.55
CA TYR A 157 -12.45 1.76 -23.56
C TYR A 157 -12.97 3.09 -23.02
N TYR A 158 -12.14 3.82 -22.30
CA TYR A 158 -12.48 5.12 -21.74
C TYR A 158 -11.34 6.10 -21.95
N THR A 159 -11.68 7.37 -22.10
CA THR A 159 -10.72 8.46 -21.98
C THR A 159 -10.28 8.62 -20.53
N ILE A 160 -9.23 9.40 -20.29
CA ILE A 160 -8.72 9.68 -18.93
C ILE A 160 -9.71 10.45 -18.06
N ASP A 161 -10.63 11.19 -18.66
CA ASP A 161 -11.75 11.90 -18.04
C ASP A 161 -13.01 11.03 -17.88
N GLY A 162 -12.94 9.73 -18.22
CA GLY A 162 -14.01 8.77 -17.96
C GLY A 162 -15.11 8.69 -19.03
N LYS A 163 -14.91 9.31 -20.20
CA LYS A 163 -15.85 9.17 -21.32
C LYS A 163 -15.64 7.84 -22.03
N GLN A 164 -16.70 7.04 -22.15
CA GLN A 164 -16.63 5.78 -22.90
C GLN A 164 -16.31 6.04 -24.38
N LEU A 165 -15.39 5.26 -24.91
CA LEU A 165 -14.97 5.24 -26.31
C LEU A 165 -15.59 4.03 -27.03
N PRO A 166 -15.95 4.17 -28.31
CA PRO A 166 -16.56 3.09 -29.09
C PRO A 166 -15.58 1.96 -29.43
N SER A 167 -14.27 2.25 -29.41
CA SER A 167 -13.21 1.28 -29.74
C SER A 167 -11.87 1.71 -29.14
N ALA A 168 -10.88 0.81 -29.17
CA ALA A 168 -9.51 1.12 -28.76
C ALA A 168 -8.94 2.26 -29.62
N PRO A 169 -8.43 3.35 -29.00
CA PRO A 169 -7.73 4.39 -29.75
C PRO A 169 -6.49 3.84 -30.46
N SER A 170 -6.18 4.44 -31.62
CA SER A 170 -4.94 4.16 -32.34
C SER A 170 -3.76 5.00 -31.82
N HIS A 171 -4.03 6.09 -31.11
CA HIS A 171 -3.03 7.00 -30.53
C HIS A 171 -3.55 7.58 -29.22
N GLY A 172 -2.63 8.01 -28.34
CA GLY A 172 -2.93 8.73 -27.11
C GLY A 172 -3.07 7.83 -25.88
N VAL A 173 -3.66 8.39 -24.82
CA VAL A 173 -3.85 7.70 -23.53
C VAL A 173 -5.30 7.28 -23.36
N TYR A 174 -5.52 6.02 -22.98
CA TYR A 174 -6.85 5.49 -22.67
C TYR A 174 -6.83 4.53 -21.50
N ILE A 175 -8.01 4.31 -20.91
CA ILE A 175 -8.26 3.34 -19.85
C ILE A 175 -9.02 2.15 -20.45
N ASN A 176 -8.57 0.94 -20.18
CA ASN A 176 -9.29 -0.30 -20.46
C ASN A 176 -8.96 -1.30 -19.35
N ASN A 177 -9.94 -2.11 -18.92
CA ASN A 177 -9.76 -3.08 -17.83
C ASN A 177 -8.97 -2.49 -16.64
N LYS A 178 -9.40 -1.31 -16.17
CA LYS A 178 -8.83 -0.60 -15.01
C LYS A 178 -7.35 -0.19 -15.14
N LYS A 179 -6.75 -0.36 -16.31
CA LYS A 179 -5.35 -0.02 -16.58
C LYS A 179 -5.26 1.11 -17.60
N LYS A 180 -4.25 1.95 -17.42
CA LYS A 180 -3.88 3.00 -18.35
C LYS A 180 -2.98 2.41 -19.44
N TYR A 181 -3.29 2.72 -20.69
CA TYR A 181 -2.53 2.37 -21.87
C TYR A 181 -2.11 3.63 -22.62
N ILE A 182 -0.94 3.56 -23.27
CA ILE A 182 -0.36 4.64 -24.07
C ILE A 182 -0.03 4.04 -25.44
N LYS A 183 -0.52 4.66 -26.51
CA LYS A 183 -0.22 4.29 -27.90
C LYS A 183 0.30 5.49 -28.69
#